data_AF-A0A1F9TW67-F1
#
_entry.id   AF-A0A1F9TW67-F1
#
_cell.length_a   1.000
_cell.length_b   1.000
_cell.length_c   1.000
_cell.angle_alpha   90.00
_cell.angle_beta   90.00
_cell.angle_gamma   90.00
#
_symmetry.space_group_name_H-M   'P 1'
#
loop_
_entity.id
_entity.type
_entity.pdbx_description
1 polymer ?
#
loop_
_entity_poly.entity_id
_entity_poly.type
_entity_poly.pdbx_seq_one_letter_code
_entity_poly.pdbx_strand_id
1 'polypeptide(L)'
;MARLLLLLIFSALSAILTPLRASNFYDFIPGPKAMGMGMAFSAVADDPYAMFFNPAGTANVPYTQLGTSLGRLASPVGTMTVGALTYMRPFEPINTATVGAAYYAARQTFSGDKDIFLFHYSQEVKIPQLPLAKPLKVGGNFKFINVNRSPGPNDGKFGAGFDGGILARSNSGLSGALAVSDLTTPLGVPRPTLTLGTAYLWDKWLTAAGDLRVRSGLSEFYPGIEAAFFQGLLKARMGRGFQLDHVGQVAFGFGINFSPVILDVAMTFPSNSINRQAGAYQAGLSARFGAPAFFGSFVGQAASQSESLKAEIEKLEENRKALAAATRTAQTNRDIADGQLRVLEKRVRELQDEYRLLQKKKEQTDYDLKEAEIQKKAAIEPAPLPSAVRKPAPAAPAVWPREHVVVAGDTLRSLSKTYYNDPELWEQIYEANRTRIERGLPQEGAVLLIPEPKK
;
A
#
# COMPACT_ATOMS: atom_id res chain seq x y z
N MET A 1 1.16 11.24 20.43
CA MET A 1 0.16 11.91 19.55
C MET A 1 -0.68 10.94 18.73
N ALA A 2 -0.12 9.98 17.98
CA ALA A 2 -0.91 9.04 17.15
C ALA A 2 -2.00 8.25 17.91
N ARG A 3 -1.73 7.87 19.18
CA ARG A 3 -2.70 7.17 20.05
C ARG A 3 -3.91 8.03 20.46
N LEU A 4 -3.71 9.33 20.67
CA LEU A 4 -4.78 10.28 21.02
C LEU A 4 -5.62 10.63 19.79
N LEU A 5 -4.95 10.77 18.63
CA LEU A 5 -5.59 11.05 17.35
C LEU A 5 -6.55 9.91 16.93
N LEU A 6 -6.19 8.65 17.17
CA LEU A 6 -7.04 7.49 16.84
C LEU A 6 -8.30 7.40 17.72
N LEU A 7 -8.19 7.66 19.03
CA LEU A 7 -9.35 7.77 19.91
C LEU A 7 -10.29 8.91 19.49
N LEU A 8 -9.72 10.04 19.06
CA LEU A 8 -10.48 11.17 18.52
C LEU A 8 -11.17 10.81 17.20
N ILE A 9 -10.52 10.08 16.28
CA ILE A 9 -11.14 9.59 15.05
C ILE A 9 -12.30 8.64 15.35
N PHE A 10 -12.15 7.70 16.29
CA PHE A 10 -13.24 6.81 16.72
C PHE A 10 -14.43 7.58 17.32
N SER A 11 -14.17 8.63 18.11
CA SER A 11 -15.21 9.50 18.68
C SER A 11 -15.87 10.43 17.65
N ALA A 12 -15.11 10.89 16.66
CA ALA A 12 -15.62 11.77 15.60
C ALA A 12 -16.46 10.99 14.57
N LEU A 13 -16.07 9.75 14.23
CA LEU A 13 -16.84 8.89 13.31
C LEU A 13 -18.19 8.49 13.91
N SER A 14 -18.28 8.35 15.24
CA SER A 14 -19.52 8.02 15.93
C SER A 14 -20.50 9.20 16.01
N ALA A 15 -20.03 10.44 15.85
CA ALA A 15 -20.86 11.65 15.89
C ALA A 15 -21.46 12.07 14.53
N ILE A 16 -20.94 11.55 13.40
CA ILE A 16 -21.24 12.08 12.05
C ILE A 16 -22.29 11.25 11.28
N LEU A 17 -22.61 10.01 11.68
CA LEU A 17 -23.62 9.20 10.98
C LEU A 17 -24.98 9.25 11.67
N THR A 18 -25.86 10.12 11.15
CA THR A 18 -27.31 9.98 11.33
C THR A 18 -27.74 8.63 10.72
N PRO A 19 -28.34 7.70 11.49
CA PRO A 19 -28.78 6.42 10.94
C PRO A 19 -29.94 6.66 9.96
N LEU A 20 -29.71 6.38 8.68
CA LEU A 20 -30.76 6.25 7.70
C LEU A 20 -31.42 4.88 7.91
N ARG A 21 -32.57 4.86 8.60
CA ARG A 21 -33.38 3.66 8.96
C ARG A 21 -32.68 2.66 9.90
N ALA A 22 -33.46 1.74 10.48
CA ALA A 22 -33.02 0.80 11.51
C ALA A 22 -32.93 -0.64 10.97
N SER A 23 -32.02 -1.43 11.55
CA SER A 23 -31.87 -2.86 11.31
C SER A 23 -33.08 -3.70 11.79
N ASN A 24 -33.34 -4.79 11.06
CA ASN A 24 -34.45 -5.70 11.31
C ASN A 24 -33.98 -7.15 11.54
N PHE A 25 -34.94 -8.06 11.75
CA PHE A 25 -34.73 -9.51 11.88
C PHE A 25 -33.80 -10.13 10.81
N TYR A 26 -33.92 -9.68 9.55
CA TYR A 26 -33.14 -10.22 8.44
C TYR A 26 -31.66 -9.82 8.50
N ASP A 27 -31.33 -8.78 9.25
CA ASP A 27 -29.97 -8.26 9.40
C ASP A 27 -29.20 -8.90 10.58
N PHE A 28 -29.90 -9.56 11.51
CA PHE A 28 -29.26 -10.19 12.65
C PHE A 28 -28.51 -11.47 12.25
N ILE A 29 -27.28 -11.62 12.75
CA ILE A 29 -26.35 -12.73 12.50
C ILE A 29 -25.82 -13.28 13.84
N PRO A 30 -25.48 -14.58 13.92
CA PRO A 30 -25.15 -15.21 15.19
C PRO A 30 -23.72 -14.94 15.65
N GLY A 31 -23.51 -14.93 16.96
CA GLY A 31 -22.19 -14.90 17.58
C GLY A 31 -22.26 -14.19 18.92
N PRO A 32 -22.25 -14.91 20.07
CA PRO A 32 -22.36 -14.27 21.37
C PRO A 32 -21.21 -13.29 21.63
N LYS A 33 -19.99 -13.64 21.21
CA LYS A 33 -18.83 -12.73 21.27
C LYS A 33 -19.10 -11.44 20.49
N ALA A 34 -19.52 -11.57 19.23
CA ALA A 34 -19.82 -10.44 18.38
C ALA A 34 -20.97 -9.59 18.94
N MET A 35 -22.04 -10.21 19.44
CA MET A 35 -23.14 -9.53 20.12
C MET A 35 -22.63 -8.73 21.31
N GLY A 36 -21.76 -9.31 22.16
CA GLY A 36 -21.18 -8.64 23.33
C GLY A 36 -20.32 -7.43 22.98
N MET A 37 -19.72 -7.41 21.79
CA MET A 37 -19.01 -6.25 21.23
C MET A 37 -19.92 -5.29 20.45
N GLY A 38 -21.25 -5.43 20.54
CA GLY A 38 -22.18 -4.60 19.77
C GLY A 38 -22.07 -4.82 18.27
N MET A 39 -21.78 -6.04 17.83
CA MET A 39 -21.62 -6.44 16.43
C MET A 39 -20.39 -5.85 15.71
N ALA A 40 -19.48 -5.19 16.44
CA ALA A 40 -18.19 -4.69 15.94
C ALA A 40 -17.15 -5.83 15.88
N PHE A 41 -17.22 -6.66 14.84
CA PHE A 41 -16.50 -7.94 14.83
C PHE A 41 -15.76 -8.25 13.52
N SER A 42 -16.01 -7.54 12.42
CA SER A 42 -15.43 -7.87 11.11
C SER A 42 -13.90 -7.77 11.04
N ALA A 43 -13.29 -6.86 11.82
CA ALA A 43 -11.83 -6.74 11.95
C ALA A 43 -11.21 -7.58 13.08
N VAL A 44 -12.04 -8.03 14.03
CA VAL A 44 -11.62 -8.92 15.12
C VAL A 44 -11.60 -10.36 14.61
N ALA A 45 -12.77 -10.86 14.21
CA ALA A 45 -13.00 -12.06 13.39
C ALA A 45 -12.12 -13.26 13.77
N ASP A 46 -12.05 -13.59 15.06
CA ASP A 46 -11.09 -14.54 15.65
C ASP A 46 -11.75 -15.78 16.27
N ASP A 47 -13.03 -16.02 15.98
CA ASP A 47 -13.80 -17.18 16.42
C ASP A 47 -14.54 -17.87 15.24
N PRO A 48 -15.16 -19.04 15.44
CA PRO A 48 -15.89 -19.72 14.36
C PRO A 48 -17.06 -18.90 13.76
N TYR A 49 -17.66 -17.99 14.52
CA TYR A 49 -18.76 -17.15 14.03
C TYR A 49 -18.29 -16.06 13.07
N ALA A 50 -16.99 -15.82 12.97
CA ALA A 50 -16.40 -14.92 11.98
C ALA A 50 -16.83 -15.26 10.53
N MET A 51 -17.20 -16.51 10.24
CA MET A 51 -17.78 -16.90 8.95
C MET A 51 -18.99 -16.03 8.55
N PHE A 52 -19.78 -15.54 9.51
CA PHE A 52 -20.95 -14.69 9.23
C PHE A 52 -20.64 -13.19 9.13
N PHE A 53 -19.45 -12.75 9.55
CA PHE A 53 -19.06 -11.34 9.60
C PHE A 53 -17.97 -11.02 8.58
N ASN A 54 -16.85 -11.72 8.68
CA ASN A 54 -15.72 -11.61 7.76
C ASN A 54 -15.04 -12.98 7.62
N PRO A 55 -15.32 -13.72 6.53
CA PRO A 55 -14.73 -15.02 6.26
C PRO A 55 -13.20 -15.04 6.28
N ALA A 56 -12.52 -13.92 5.98
CA ALA A 56 -11.06 -13.88 6.03
C ALA A 56 -10.49 -14.07 7.45
N GLY A 57 -11.25 -13.77 8.50
CA GLY A 57 -10.74 -13.81 9.88
C GLY A 57 -10.27 -15.20 10.33
N THR A 58 -10.95 -16.23 9.84
CA THR A 58 -10.70 -17.65 10.14
C THR A 58 -9.55 -18.26 9.37
N ALA A 59 -8.88 -17.51 8.48
CA ALA A 59 -7.75 -18.05 7.74
C ALA A 59 -6.61 -18.46 8.69
N ASN A 60 -5.94 -19.57 8.37
CA ASN A 60 -4.80 -20.09 9.12
C ASN A 60 -5.11 -20.30 10.62
N VAL A 61 -6.30 -20.81 10.95
CA VAL A 61 -6.58 -21.24 12.33
C VAL A 61 -5.82 -22.53 12.63
N PRO A 62 -5.19 -22.66 13.81
CA PRO A 62 -4.33 -23.82 14.13
C PRO A 62 -5.10 -25.08 14.56
N TYR A 63 -6.37 -24.93 14.94
CA TYR A 63 -7.16 -26.00 15.53
C TYR A 63 -8.50 -26.15 14.81
N THR A 64 -9.00 -27.37 14.77
CA THR A 64 -10.40 -27.64 14.43
C THR A 64 -11.30 -27.05 15.51
N GLN A 65 -12.34 -26.34 15.12
CA GLN A 65 -13.24 -25.67 16.04
C GLN A 65 -14.69 -26.02 15.74
N LEU A 66 -15.44 -26.26 16.80
CA LEU A 66 -16.90 -26.36 16.78
C LEU A 66 -17.46 -25.25 17.66
N GLY A 67 -18.51 -24.58 17.21
CA GLY A 67 -19.22 -23.55 17.95
C GLY A 67 -20.72 -23.79 17.89
N THR A 68 -21.40 -23.62 19.01
CA THR A 68 -22.86 -23.62 19.08
C THR A 68 -23.33 -22.43 19.89
N SER A 69 -24.45 -21.83 19.49
CA SER A 69 -25.07 -20.75 20.24
C SER A 69 -26.58 -20.80 20.16
N LEU A 70 -27.20 -20.32 21.23
CA LEU A 70 -28.64 -20.14 21.35
C LEU A 70 -28.89 -18.78 21.97
N GLY A 71 -29.94 -18.10 21.51
CA GLY A 71 -30.29 -16.79 22.02
C GLY A 71 -31.74 -16.44 21.81
N ARG A 72 -32.19 -15.43 22.54
CA ARG A 72 -33.54 -14.89 22.46
C ARG A 72 -33.45 -13.37 22.49
N LEU A 73 -34.16 -12.72 21.58
CA LEU A 73 -34.21 -11.28 21.43
C LEU A 73 -35.67 -10.84 21.52
N ALA A 74 -35.98 -10.03 22.52
CA ALA A 74 -37.25 -9.37 22.64
C ALA A 74 -37.29 -8.17 21.67
N SER A 75 -38.40 -8.03 20.96
CA SER A 75 -38.69 -6.86 20.13
C SER A 75 -40.18 -6.52 20.21
N PRO A 76 -40.56 -5.27 19.89
CA PRO A 76 -41.95 -4.85 19.78
C PRO A 76 -42.81 -5.69 18.83
N VAL A 77 -42.22 -6.34 17.83
CA VAL A 77 -42.93 -7.21 16.86
C VAL A 77 -42.77 -8.70 17.19
N GLY A 78 -42.51 -9.02 18.46
CA GLY A 78 -42.46 -10.39 18.96
C GLY A 78 -41.05 -10.87 19.23
N THR A 79 -40.97 -11.97 19.99
CA THR A 79 -39.67 -12.54 20.36
C THR A 79 -39.04 -13.28 19.18
N MET A 80 -37.78 -12.96 18.88
CA MET A 80 -36.92 -13.76 18.02
C MET A 80 -36.13 -14.78 18.84
N THR A 81 -36.15 -16.04 18.41
CA THR A 81 -35.25 -17.09 18.90
C THR A 81 -34.21 -17.38 17.81
N VAL A 82 -32.95 -17.47 18.21
CA VAL A 82 -31.83 -17.75 17.31
C VAL A 82 -31.03 -18.94 17.77
N GLY A 83 -30.51 -19.70 16.81
CA GLY A 83 -29.58 -20.79 17.04
C GLY A 83 -28.55 -20.88 15.93
N ALA A 84 -27.32 -21.25 16.26
CA ALA A 84 -26.27 -21.45 15.27
C ALA A 84 -25.36 -22.62 15.65
N LEU A 85 -24.86 -23.30 14.62
CA LEU A 85 -23.85 -24.34 14.69
C LEU A 85 -22.77 -24.02 13.66
N THR A 86 -21.52 -23.98 14.07
CA THR A 86 -20.37 -23.66 13.22
C THR A 86 -19.33 -24.74 13.36
N TYR A 87 -18.72 -25.15 12.24
CA TYR A 87 -17.59 -26.08 12.22
C TYR A 87 -16.52 -25.55 11.26
N MET A 88 -15.28 -25.53 11.69
CA MET A 88 -14.13 -25.25 10.82
C MET A 88 -12.92 -26.07 11.21
N ARG A 89 -12.05 -26.33 10.23
CA ARG A 89 -10.78 -27.02 10.42
C ARG A 89 -9.69 -26.43 9.53
N PRO A 90 -8.41 -26.55 9.94
CA PRO A 90 -7.30 -26.36 9.03
C PRO A 90 -7.47 -27.26 7.81
N PHE A 91 -7.12 -26.73 6.63
CA PHE A 91 -7.15 -27.49 5.38
C PHE A 91 -5.75 -27.99 5.06
N GLU A 92 -5.45 -29.24 5.41
CA GLU A 92 -4.10 -29.84 5.31
C GLU A 92 -3.39 -29.67 3.97
N PRO A 93 -4.06 -29.73 2.79
CA PRO A 93 -3.38 -29.50 1.52
C PRO A 93 -2.75 -28.10 1.39
N ILE A 94 -3.27 -27.11 2.12
CA ILE A 94 -2.76 -25.74 2.16
C ILE A 94 -2.71 -25.29 3.62
N ASN A 95 -1.54 -25.40 4.25
CA ASN A 95 -1.37 -25.11 5.69
C ASN A 95 -1.87 -23.73 6.16
N THR A 96 -2.02 -22.76 5.25
CA THR A 96 -2.54 -21.43 5.56
C THR A 96 -4.05 -21.29 5.33
N ALA A 97 -4.72 -22.35 4.89
CA ALA A 97 -6.13 -22.35 4.54
C ALA A 97 -6.99 -23.04 5.60
N THR A 98 -8.26 -22.69 5.59
CA THR A 98 -9.27 -23.19 6.53
C THR A 98 -10.55 -23.43 5.75
N VAL A 99 -11.19 -24.57 6.03
CA VAL A 99 -12.49 -24.94 5.47
C VAL A 99 -13.49 -25.14 6.58
N GLY A 100 -14.76 -24.89 6.28
CA GLY A 100 -15.81 -25.04 7.28
C GLY A 100 -17.21 -25.06 6.70
N ALA A 101 -18.16 -25.22 7.59
CA ALA A 101 -19.56 -25.05 7.32
C ALA A 101 -20.27 -24.46 8.55
N ALA A 102 -21.35 -23.74 8.33
CA ALA A 102 -22.17 -23.25 9.41
C ALA A 102 -23.66 -23.29 9.06
N TYR A 103 -24.47 -23.52 10.08
CA TYR A 103 -25.92 -23.42 10.03
C TYR A 103 -26.39 -22.37 11.04
N TYR A 104 -27.36 -21.58 10.63
CA TYR A 104 -27.99 -20.56 11.44
C TYR A 104 -29.49 -20.53 11.20
N ALA A 105 -30.25 -20.52 12.28
CA ALA A 105 -31.69 -20.43 12.27
C ALA A 105 -32.13 -19.24 13.13
N ALA A 106 -33.06 -18.45 12.60
CA ALA A 106 -33.79 -17.43 13.33
C ALA A 106 -35.28 -17.64 13.11
N ARG A 107 -36.07 -17.49 14.18
CA ARG A 107 -37.53 -17.63 14.16
C ARG A 107 -38.13 -16.48 14.95
N GLN A 108 -39.05 -15.72 14.37
CA GLN A 108 -39.72 -14.61 15.07
C GLN A 108 -41.22 -14.64 14.84
N THR A 109 -41.97 -14.67 15.95
CA THR A 109 -43.41 -14.96 15.99
C THR A 109 -44.26 -14.15 15.00
N PHE A 110 -43.96 -12.86 14.77
CA PHE A 110 -44.74 -12.00 13.88
C PHE A 110 -43.95 -11.39 12.71
N SER A 111 -42.72 -11.84 12.48
CA SER A 111 -41.88 -11.36 11.36
C SER A 111 -41.51 -12.47 10.38
N GLY A 112 -41.38 -13.71 10.88
CA GLY A 112 -41.08 -14.89 10.07
C GLY A 112 -39.75 -15.53 10.43
N ASP A 113 -39.23 -16.31 9.50
CA ASP A 113 -38.15 -17.25 9.73
C ASP A 113 -37.00 -17.05 8.74
N LYS A 114 -35.78 -17.34 9.18
CA LYS A 114 -34.58 -17.30 8.35
C LYS A 114 -33.70 -18.51 8.65
N ASP A 115 -33.29 -19.21 7.61
CA ASP A 115 -32.30 -20.27 7.67
C ASP A 115 -31.12 -19.92 6.77
N ILE A 116 -29.91 -20.12 7.25
CA ILE A 116 -28.68 -19.97 6.47
C ILE A 116 -27.87 -21.24 6.66
N PHE A 117 -27.50 -21.86 5.56
CA PHE A 117 -26.47 -22.89 5.53
C PHE A 117 -25.33 -22.39 4.64
N LEU A 118 -24.09 -22.45 5.11
CA LEU A 118 -22.93 -21.99 4.35
C LEU A 118 -21.81 -23.01 4.35
N PHE A 119 -21.08 -23.02 3.23
CA PHE A 119 -19.75 -23.60 3.09
C PHE A 119 -18.72 -22.48 3.08
N HIS A 120 -17.58 -22.73 3.69
CA HIS A 120 -16.59 -21.71 4.00
C HIS A 120 -15.21 -22.12 3.53
N TYR A 121 -14.48 -21.18 2.92
CA TYR A 121 -13.05 -21.29 2.62
C TYR A 121 -12.35 -19.96 2.94
N SER A 122 -11.21 -20.03 3.61
CA SER A 122 -10.36 -18.87 3.84
C SER A 122 -8.89 -19.25 3.79
N GLN A 123 -8.03 -18.30 3.46
CA GLN A 123 -6.60 -18.51 3.28
C GLN A 123 -5.80 -17.27 3.64
N GLU A 124 -4.63 -17.50 4.23
CA GLU A 124 -3.62 -16.47 4.41
C GLU A 124 -2.63 -16.47 3.23
N VAL A 125 -2.51 -15.32 2.57
CA VAL A 125 -1.79 -15.10 1.30
C VAL A 125 -0.76 -13.99 1.46
N LYS A 126 0.47 -14.26 1.03
CA LYS A 126 1.55 -13.27 0.94
C LYS A 126 1.52 -12.63 -0.44
N ILE A 127 1.41 -11.30 -0.51
CA ILE A 127 1.43 -10.54 -1.75
C ILE A 127 2.76 -9.76 -1.82
N PRO A 128 3.77 -10.21 -2.58
CA PRO A 128 5.10 -9.61 -2.59
C PRO A 128 5.13 -8.12 -2.97
N GLN A 129 4.16 -7.67 -3.78
CA GLN A 129 4.08 -6.29 -4.28
C GLN A 129 3.53 -5.30 -3.23
N LEU A 130 2.91 -5.80 -2.15
CA LEU A 130 2.32 -4.99 -1.09
C LEU A 130 3.19 -5.15 0.17
N PRO A 131 3.83 -4.09 0.68
CA PRO A 131 4.71 -4.15 1.86
C PRO A 131 3.88 -4.26 3.16
N LEU A 132 3.09 -5.33 3.28
CA LEU A 132 2.30 -5.62 4.45
C LEU A 132 3.16 -6.29 5.52
N ALA A 133 3.03 -5.83 6.76
CA ALA A 133 3.77 -6.37 7.90
C ALA A 133 3.42 -7.83 8.20
N LYS A 134 2.19 -8.24 7.91
CA LYS A 134 1.69 -9.62 8.01
C LYS A 134 1.00 -10.02 6.72
N PRO A 135 0.94 -11.31 6.38
CA PRO A 135 0.25 -11.77 5.20
C PRO A 135 -1.23 -11.38 5.23
N LEU A 136 -1.80 -11.14 4.05
CA LEU A 136 -3.19 -10.77 3.90
C LEU A 136 -4.06 -12.00 4.11
N LYS A 137 -5.14 -11.88 4.87
CA LYS A 137 -6.14 -12.93 4.95
C LYS A 137 -7.27 -12.64 3.98
N VAL A 138 -7.68 -13.64 3.23
CA VAL A 138 -8.81 -13.59 2.29
C VAL A 138 -9.73 -14.77 2.58
N GLY A 139 -11.02 -14.61 2.34
CA GLY A 139 -11.95 -15.71 2.50
C GLY A 139 -13.28 -15.44 1.82
N GLY A 140 -14.05 -16.50 1.65
CA GLY A 140 -15.38 -16.42 1.10
C GLY A 140 -16.27 -17.56 1.57
N ASN A 141 -17.56 -17.34 1.42
CA ASN A 141 -18.57 -18.35 1.68
C ASN A 141 -19.41 -18.56 0.45
N PHE A 142 -19.91 -19.78 0.28
CA PHE A 142 -21.07 -20.06 -0.54
C PHE A 142 -22.23 -20.44 0.39
N LYS A 143 -23.40 -19.81 0.23
CA LYS A 143 -24.52 -20.00 1.15
C LYS A 143 -25.85 -20.20 0.47
N PHE A 144 -26.67 -21.02 1.12
CA PHE A 144 -28.09 -21.20 0.86
C PHE A 144 -28.86 -20.51 1.97
N ILE A 145 -29.90 -19.78 1.58
CA ILE A 145 -30.70 -18.99 2.50
C ILE A 145 -32.17 -19.26 2.19
N ASN A 146 -32.94 -19.59 3.21
CA ASN A 146 -34.40 -19.61 3.14
C ASN A 146 -34.96 -18.49 4.02
N VAL A 147 -35.91 -17.74 3.49
CA VAL A 147 -36.59 -16.67 4.21
C VAL A 147 -38.10 -16.81 4.07
N ASN A 148 -38.78 -16.96 5.19
CA ASN A 148 -40.24 -16.91 5.28
C ASN A 148 -40.65 -15.58 5.91
N ARG A 149 -41.66 -14.90 5.37
CA ARG A 149 -42.16 -13.62 5.89
C ARG A 149 -43.53 -13.79 6.55
N SER A 150 -43.73 -13.09 7.66
CA SER A 150 -45.03 -12.86 8.29
C SER A 150 -45.24 -11.35 8.51
N PRO A 151 -46.46 -10.79 8.35
CA PRO A 151 -47.69 -11.40 7.85
C PRO A 151 -47.74 -11.32 6.32
N GLY A 152 -47.62 -12.46 5.63
CA GLY A 152 -47.73 -12.58 4.18
C GLY A 152 -48.06 -14.03 3.81
N PRO A 153 -48.33 -14.34 2.53
CA PRO A 153 -48.39 -15.72 2.07
C PRO A 153 -47.10 -16.41 2.52
N ASN A 154 -47.21 -17.61 3.10
CA ASN A 154 -46.10 -18.38 3.66
C ASN A 154 -45.23 -18.98 2.54
N ASP A 155 -44.93 -18.17 1.52
CA ASP A 155 -44.18 -18.51 0.32
C ASP A 155 -42.69 -18.29 0.62
N GLY A 156 -42.09 -19.30 1.24
CA GLY A 156 -40.67 -19.28 1.55
C GLY A 156 -39.84 -18.97 0.31
N LYS A 157 -38.95 -17.97 0.43
CA LYS A 157 -38.01 -17.60 -0.63
C LYS A 157 -36.67 -18.25 -0.36
N PHE A 158 -36.35 -19.23 -1.19
CA PHE A 158 -35.03 -19.84 -1.25
C PHE A 158 -34.09 -19.04 -2.14
N GLY A 159 -32.82 -18.96 -1.76
CA GLY A 159 -31.77 -18.37 -2.56
C GLY A 159 -30.40 -18.92 -2.26
N ALA A 160 -29.51 -18.72 -3.23
CA ALA A 160 -28.09 -19.00 -3.09
C ALA A 160 -27.30 -17.70 -3.24
N GLY A 161 -26.10 -17.65 -2.67
CA GLY A 161 -25.22 -16.50 -2.80
C GLY A 161 -23.85 -16.71 -2.22
N PHE A 162 -23.08 -15.63 -2.25
CA PHE A 162 -21.69 -15.61 -1.84
C PHE A 162 -21.42 -14.50 -0.83
N ASP A 163 -20.43 -14.74 0.02
CA ASP A 163 -19.79 -13.72 0.86
C ASP A 163 -18.31 -13.67 0.51
N GLY A 164 -17.70 -12.50 0.70
CA GLY A 164 -16.28 -12.29 0.51
C GLY A 164 -15.72 -11.40 1.61
N GLY A 165 -14.47 -11.65 1.99
CA GLY A 165 -13.81 -10.92 3.05
C GLY A 165 -12.32 -10.79 2.82
N ILE A 166 -11.76 -9.69 3.29
CA ILE A 166 -10.33 -9.40 3.35
C ILE A 166 -10.02 -8.86 4.75
N LEU A 167 -8.91 -9.29 5.33
CA LEU A 167 -8.42 -8.83 6.62
C LEU A 167 -6.91 -8.62 6.59
N ALA A 168 -6.47 -7.40 6.87
CA ALA A 168 -5.08 -7.01 6.99
C ALA A 168 -4.73 -6.71 8.45
N ARG A 169 -3.55 -7.12 8.91
CA ARG A 169 -3.06 -6.87 10.27
C ARG A 169 -1.68 -6.24 10.27
N SER A 170 -1.45 -5.31 11.18
CA SER A 170 -0.16 -4.66 11.44
C SER A 170 0.57 -5.33 12.61
N ASN A 171 1.87 -5.07 12.71
CA ASN A 171 2.67 -5.43 13.89
C ASN A 171 2.31 -4.57 15.12
N SER A 172 1.72 -3.39 14.89
CA SER A 172 1.31 -2.45 15.94
C SER A 172 0.00 -2.81 16.66
N GLY A 173 -0.66 -3.90 16.26
CA GLY A 173 -1.98 -4.31 16.78
C GLY A 173 -3.18 -3.77 16.00
N LEU A 174 -2.97 -2.89 15.00
CA LEU A 174 -4.03 -2.42 14.11
C LEU A 174 -4.47 -3.51 13.11
N SER A 175 -5.77 -3.64 12.92
CA SER A 175 -6.40 -4.53 11.94
C SER A 175 -7.42 -3.73 11.12
N GLY A 176 -7.44 -3.97 9.81
CA GLY A 176 -8.41 -3.40 8.89
C GLY A 176 -9.09 -4.51 8.09
N ALA A 177 -10.40 -4.39 7.92
CA ALA A 177 -11.24 -5.37 7.25
C ALA A 177 -12.15 -4.74 6.21
N LEU A 178 -12.36 -5.49 5.12
CA LEU A 178 -13.38 -5.22 4.12
C LEU A 178 -14.15 -6.52 3.91
N ALA A 179 -15.47 -6.48 4.06
CA ALA A 179 -16.32 -7.64 3.80
C ALA A 179 -17.53 -7.25 2.96
N VAL A 180 -17.89 -8.10 2.01
CA VAL A 180 -19.13 -8.04 1.25
C VAL A 180 -19.95 -9.25 1.65
N SER A 181 -21.17 -9.01 2.13
CA SER A 181 -22.07 -10.06 2.57
C SER A 181 -23.40 -10.00 1.85
N ASP A 182 -24.03 -11.16 1.73
CA ASP A 182 -25.35 -11.36 1.15
C ASP A 182 -25.42 -10.99 -0.34
N LEU A 183 -24.37 -11.29 -1.12
CA LEU A 183 -24.45 -11.26 -2.57
C LEU A 183 -25.23 -12.48 -3.06
N THR A 184 -26.56 -12.37 -3.05
CA THR A 184 -27.47 -13.51 -3.26
C THR A 184 -28.53 -13.20 -4.31
N THR A 185 -29.28 -14.23 -4.72
CA THR A 185 -30.54 -14.05 -5.45
C THR A 185 -31.54 -13.18 -4.66
N PRO A 186 -32.52 -12.54 -5.33
CA PRO A 186 -33.50 -11.67 -4.66
C PRO A 186 -34.40 -12.44 -3.69
N LEU A 187 -34.22 -12.21 -2.39
CA LEU A 187 -35.07 -12.78 -1.31
C LEU A 187 -36.12 -11.79 -0.78
N GLY A 188 -36.29 -10.66 -1.46
CA GLY A 188 -37.21 -9.59 -1.03
C GLY A 188 -36.72 -8.75 0.15
N VAL A 189 -35.54 -9.02 0.69
CA VAL A 189 -34.85 -8.24 1.73
C VAL A 189 -33.71 -7.40 1.14
N PRO A 190 -33.38 -6.21 1.71
CA PRO A 190 -32.28 -5.38 1.21
C PRO A 190 -30.93 -6.09 1.26
N ARG A 191 -30.24 -6.15 0.12
CA ARG A 191 -28.93 -6.79 -0.10
C ARG A 191 -28.22 -6.08 -1.28
N PRO A 192 -26.89 -6.21 -1.45
CA PRO A 192 -25.89 -6.75 -0.52
C PRO A 192 -25.48 -5.75 0.58
N THR A 193 -24.66 -6.20 1.54
CA THR A 193 -24.07 -5.36 2.61
C THR A 193 -22.56 -5.25 2.44
N LEU A 194 -22.04 -4.02 2.38
CA LEU A 194 -20.61 -3.73 2.45
C LEU A 194 -20.24 -3.38 3.91
N THR A 195 -19.19 -3.98 4.45
CA THR A 195 -18.69 -3.72 5.80
C THR A 195 -17.23 -3.28 5.75
N LEU A 196 -16.95 -2.15 6.38
CA LEU A 196 -15.61 -1.62 6.63
C LEU A 196 -15.32 -1.74 8.13
N GLY A 197 -14.37 -2.60 8.48
CA GLY A 197 -14.01 -2.87 9.87
C GLY A 197 -12.65 -2.33 10.22
N THR A 198 -12.52 -1.85 11.46
CA THR A 198 -11.24 -1.49 12.05
C THR A 198 -11.17 -2.06 13.47
N ALA A 199 -10.00 -2.53 13.88
CA ALA A 199 -9.76 -2.95 15.25
C ALA A 199 -8.33 -2.61 15.68
N TYR A 200 -8.14 -2.33 16.96
CA TYR A 200 -6.83 -2.05 17.54
C TYR A 200 -6.67 -2.76 18.87
N LEU A 201 -5.59 -3.53 19.00
CA LEU A 201 -5.23 -4.26 20.21
C LEU A 201 -4.16 -3.48 21.01
N TRP A 202 -4.57 -2.90 22.13
CA TRP A 202 -3.70 -2.27 23.13
C TRP A 202 -3.12 -3.31 24.08
N ASP A 203 -1.78 -3.44 24.06
CA ASP A 203 -0.97 -4.18 25.03
C ASP A 203 -1.55 -5.56 25.41
N LYS A 204 -2.19 -6.22 24.42
CA LYS A 204 -2.86 -7.53 24.52
C LYS A 204 -4.03 -7.63 25.52
N TRP A 205 -4.39 -6.56 26.24
CA TRP A 205 -5.46 -6.58 27.23
C TRP A 205 -6.73 -5.89 26.77
N LEU A 206 -6.65 -4.88 25.89
CA LEU A 206 -7.81 -4.14 25.42
C LEU A 206 -7.88 -4.14 23.90
N THR A 207 -9.01 -4.55 23.35
CA THR A 207 -9.32 -4.42 21.92
C THR A 207 -10.43 -3.40 21.76
N ALA A 208 -10.24 -2.36 20.93
CA ALA A 208 -11.35 -1.58 20.42
C ALA A 208 -11.60 -1.93 18.96
N ALA A 209 -12.86 -1.96 18.56
CA ALA A 209 -13.30 -2.27 17.22
C ALA A 209 -14.42 -1.34 16.77
N GLY A 210 -14.52 -1.14 15.46
CA GLY A 210 -15.58 -0.37 14.83
C GLY A 210 -15.89 -0.94 13.45
N ASP A 211 -17.17 -1.28 13.23
CA ASP A 211 -17.67 -1.74 11.93
C ASP A 211 -18.64 -0.69 11.37
N LEU A 212 -18.34 -0.16 10.18
CA LEU A 212 -19.27 0.62 9.37
C LEU A 212 -19.92 -0.30 8.33
N ARG A 213 -21.24 -0.46 8.41
CA ARG A 213 -22.03 -1.29 7.48
C ARG A 213 -22.85 -0.40 6.58
N VAL A 214 -22.73 -0.59 5.28
CA VAL A 214 -23.39 0.18 4.22
C VAL A 214 -24.21 -0.76 3.35
N ARG A 215 -25.49 -0.41 3.18
CA ARG A 215 -26.49 -1.10 2.35
C ARG A 215 -27.31 -0.07 1.59
N SER A 216 -28.09 -0.54 0.62
CA SER A 216 -29.07 0.30 -0.08
C SER A 216 -30.04 0.94 0.93
N GLY A 217 -29.89 2.25 1.15
CA GLY A 217 -30.72 3.04 2.05
C GLY A 217 -30.46 2.88 3.56
N LEU A 218 -29.41 2.17 3.97
CA LEU A 218 -29.06 1.95 5.38
C LEU A 218 -27.55 2.04 5.60
N SER A 219 -27.11 2.91 6.51
CA SER A 219 -25.70 3.02 6.93
C SER A 219 -25.63 3.08 8.46
N GLU A 220 -24.88 2.16 9.05
CA GLU A 220 -24.82 1.99 10.51
C GLU A 220 -23.39 1.78 10.97
N PHE A 221 -23.04 2.44 12.08
CA PHE A 221 -21.74 2.29 12.73
C PHE A 221 -21.88 1.58 14.09
N TYR A 222 -21.10 0.52 14.25
CA TYR A 222 -21.06 -0.37 15.40
C TYR A 222 -19.70 -0.28 16.09
N PRO A 223 -19.58 0.50 17.18
CA PRO A 223 -18.41 0.50 18.05
C PRO A 223 -18.49 -0.60 19.13
N GLY A 224 -17.35 -1.18 19.47
CA GLY A 224 -17.22 -2.19 20.52
C GLY A 224 -15.84 -2.24 21.16
N ILE A 225 -15.78 -2.74 22.39
CA ILE A 225 -14.55 -2.97 23.15
C ILE A 225 -14.56 -4.37 23.78
N GLU A 226 -13.39 -4.98 23.89
CA GLU A 226 -13.13 -6.22 24.63
C GLU A 226 -11.93 -6.00 25.56
N ALA A 227 -12.14 -6.18 26.87
CA ALA A 227 -11.08 -6.21 27.87
C ALA A 227 -10.82 -7.66 28.31
N ALA A 228 -9.57 -8.09 28.21
CA ALA A 228 -9.09 -9.40 28.62
C ALA A 228 -8.37 -9.30 29.97
N PHE A 229 -8.78 -10.16 30.90
CA PHE A 229 -8.23 -10.29 32.24
C PHE A 229 -7.59 -11.66 32.41
N PHE A 230 -6.65 -11.78 33.35
CA PHE A 230 -5.98 -13.04 33.68
C PHE A 230 -5.44 -13.74 32.42
N GLN A 231 -4.70 -12.98 31.59
CA GLN A 231 -4.12 -13.43 30.32
C GLN A 231 -5.16 -13.98 29.31
N GLY A 232 -6.40 -13.49 29.41
CA GLY A 232 -7.49 -13.85 28.50
C GLY A 232 -8.34 -15.03 28.96
N LEU A 233 -8.20 -15.50 30.21
CA LEU A 233 -9.15 -16.43 30.84
C LEU A 233 -10.55 -15.82 30.88
N LEU A 234 -10.63 -14.57 31.34
CA LEU A 234 -11.88 -13.83 31.43
C LEU A 234 -11.85 -12.67 30.45
N LYS A 235 -12.97 -12.42 29.79
CA LYS A 235 -13.13 -11.34 28.82
C LYS A 235 -14.43 -10.61 29.08
N ALA A 236 -14.36 -9.30 29.32
CA ALA A 236 -15.53 -8.45 29.37
C ALA A 236 -15.65 -7.64 28.08
N ARG A 237 -16.87 -7.44 27.59
CA ARG A 237 -17.14 -6.76 26.32
C ARG A 237 -18.27 -5.77 26.50
N MET A 238 -18.19 -4.70 25.75
CA MET A 238 -19.25 -3.69 25.69
C MET A 238 -19.31 -3.10 24.29
N GLY A 239 -20.49 -2.71 23.84
CA GLY A 239 -20.63 -2.02 22.56
C GLY A 239 -22.01 -1.42 22.35
N ARG A 240 -22.18 -0.73 21.22
CA ARG A 240 -23.51 -0.31 20.75
C ARG A 240 -24.23 -1.55 20.25
N GLY A 241 -25.18 -2.04 21.02
CA GLY A 241 -25.97 -3.23 20.69
C GLY A 241 -26.70 -3.09 19.36
N PHE A 242 -27.02 -4.22 18.77
CA PHE A 242 -27.79 -4.30 17.54
C PHE A 242 -29.16 -3.63 17.71
N GLN A 243 -29.52 -2.72 16.81
CA GLN A 243 -30.82 -2.07 16.87
C GLN A 243 -31.88 -3.06 16.36
N LEU A 244 -32.94 -3.26 17.12
CA LEU A 244 -34.05 -4.12 16.69
C LEU A 244 -35.31 -3.27 16.69
N ASP A 245 -35.90 -3.07 15.51
CA ASP A 245 -37.13 -2.28 15.30
C ASP A 245 -37.05 -0.88 15.90
N HIS A 246 -36.00 -0.13 15.54
CA HIS A 246 -35.76 1.25 15.97
C HIS A 246 -35.46 1.44 17.47
N VAL A 247 -35.25 0.35 18.22
CA VAL A 247 -34.81 0.45 19.62
C VAL A 247 -33.30 0.34 19.67
N GLY A 248 -32.64 1.45 20.05
CA GLY A 248 -31.22 1.47 20.38
C GLY A 248 -30.91 0.57 21.57
N GLN A 249 -29.81 -0.16 21.51
CA GLN A 249 -29.40 -1.08 22.58
C GLN A 249 -27.93 -0.87 22.97
N VAL A 250 -27.61 -1.20 24.21
CA VAL A 250 -26.25 -1.34 24.71
C VAL A 250 -25.99 -2.83 24.91
N ALA A 251 -24.88 -3.33 24.39
CA ALA A 251 -24.48 -4.71 24.54
C ALA A 251 -23.42 -4.87 25.61
N PHE A 252 -23.52 -5.95 26.35
CA PHE A 252 -22.52 -6.44 27.29
C PHE A 252 -22.23 -7.90 26.98
N GLY A 253 -20.96 -8.29 27.10
CA GLY A 253 -20.54 -9.66 26.91
C GLY A 253 -19.56 -10.10 27.98
N PHE A 254 -19.64 -11.37 28.33
CA PHE A 254 -18.70 -12.03 29.22
C PHE A 254 -18.26 -13.35 28.59
N GLY A 255 -16.94 -13.53 28.47
CA GLY A 255 -16.32 -14.73 27.92
C GLY A 255 -15.42 -15.39 28.94
N ILE A 256 -15.50 -16.71 29.06
CA ILE A 256 -14.58 -17.54 29.82
C ILE A 256 -13.87 -18.47 28.82
N ASN A 257 -12.56 -18.32 28.69
CA ASN A 257 -11.72 -19.14 27.83
C ASN A 257 -10.89 -20.11 28.68
N PHE A 258 -11.44 -21.30 28.92
CA PHE A 258 -10.78 -22.40 29.60
C PHE A 258 -10.38 -23.45 28.55
N SER A 259 -9.51 -23.05 27.60
CA SER A 259 -8.99 -23.90 26.51
C SER A 259 -8.87 -25.36 26.94
N PRO A 260 -9.43 -26.33 26.17
CA PRO A 260 -9.92 -26.19 24.79
C PRO A 260 -11.34 -25.60 24.64
N VAL A 261 -12.04 -25.29 25.73
CA VAL A 261 -13.44 -24.85 25.68
C VAL A 261 -13.57 -23.36 26.01
N ILE A 262 -14.50 -22.70 25.32
CA ILE A 262 -14.82 -21.29 25.48
C ILE A 262 -16.33 -21.18 25.69
N LEU A 263 -16.71 -20.44 26.72
CA LEU A 263 -18.08 -20.03 26.98
C LEU A 263 -18.19 -18.53 26.75
N ASP A 264 -19.15 -18.12 25.93
CA ASP A 264 -19.45 -16.70 25.73
C ASP A 264 -20.93 -16.46 26.00
N VAL A 265 -21.21 -15.47 26.84
CA VAL A 265 -22.56 -14.97 27.09
C VAL A 265 -22.59 -13.51 26.72
N ALA A 266 -23.64 -13.09 26.03
CA ALA A 266 -23.92 -11.70 25.75
C ALA A 266 -25.36 -11.36 26.08
N MET A 267 -25.56 -10.11 26.46
CA MET A 267 -26.85 -9.54 26.76
C MET A 267 -26.93 -8.12 26.22
N THR A 268 -28.12 -7.68 25.86
CA THR A 268 -28.35 -6.30 25.43
C THR A 268 -29.51 -5.69 26.19
N PHE A 269 -29.39 -4.40 26.47
CA PHE A 269 -30.42 -3.61 27.15
C PHE A 269 -30.81 -2.41 26.29
N PRO A 270 -32.08 -2.00 26.29
CA PRO A 270 -32.52 -0.82 25.54
C PRO A 270 -31.89 0.46 26.11
N SER A 271 -31.30 1.29 25.25
CA SER A 271 -30.59 2.51 25.66
C SER A 271 -31.53 3.67 26.01
N ASN A 272 -32.69 3.75 25.35
CA ASN A 272 -33.56 4.93 25.38
C ASN A 272 -34.93 4.68 26.06
N SER A 273 -35.18 3.50 26.63
CA SER A 273 -36.43 3.19 27.36
C SER A 273 -36.34 1.86 28.11
N ILE A 274 -36.44 1.89 29.44
CA ILE A 274 -36.46 0.68 30.29
C ILE A 274 -37.80 -0.09 30.13
N ASN A 275 -38.87 0.59 29.70
CA ASN A 275 -40.23 0.05 29.62
C ASN A 275 -40.62 -0.54 28.25
N ARG A 276 -39.69 -0.68 27.30
CA ARG A 276 -39.99 -1.34 26.01
C ARG A 276 -39.64 -2.83 26.09
N GLN A 277 -40.44 -3.68 25.46
CA GLN A 277 -40.08 -5.09 25.22
C GLN A 277 -38.90 -5.15 24.24
N ALA A 278 -37.70 -5.00 24.77
CA ALA A 278 -36.47 -4.93 24.01
C ALA A 278 -35.32 -5.48 24.85
N GLY A 279 -34.31 -6.00 24.17
CA GLY A 279 -33.14 -6.62 24.79
C GLY A 279 -32.97 -8.05 24.29
N ALA A 280 -31.76 -8.56 24.48
CA ALA A 280 -31.36 -9.86 23.99
C ALA A 280 -30.51 -10.58 25.02
N TYR A 281 -30.49 -11.89 24.94
CA TYR A 281 -29.43 -12.70 25.50
C TYR A 281 -29.02 -13.77 24.50
N GLN A 282 -27.73 -14.06 24.46
CA GLN A 282 -27.17 -15.14 23.68
C GLN A 282 -26.10 -15.84 24.50
N ALA A 283 -26.13 -17.16 24.52
CA ALA A 283 -25.07 -17.98 25.09
C ALA A 283 -24.48 -18.85 23.99
N GLY A 284 -23.18 -19.09 24.05
CA GLY A 284 -22.51 -20.00 23.15
C GLY A 284 -21.38 -20.74 23.81
N LEU A 285 -21.13 -21.92 23.25
CA LEU A 285 -20.06 -22.83 23.62
C LEU A 285 -19.23 -23.05 22.36
N SER A 286 -17.92 -22.86 22.46
CA SER A 286 -16.98 -23.20 21.41
C SER A 286 -15.92 -24.16 21.93
N ALA A 287 -15.54 -25.16 21.15
CA ALA A 287 -14.51 -26.14 21.47
C ALA A 287 -13.42 -26.10 20.40
N ARG A 288 -12.15 -26.15 20.84
CA ARG A 288 -10.95 -26.20 19.98
C ARG A 288 -10.28 -27.55 20.14
N PHE A 289 -10.49 -28.44 19.19
CA PHE A 289 -9.94 -29.80 19.23
C PHE A 289 -8.43 -29.77 19.00
N GLY A 290 -7.69 -30.47 19.86
CA GLY A 290 -6.22 -30.51 19.84
C GLY A 290 -5.53 -29.28 20.47
N ALA A 291 -6.29 -28.30 20.97
CA ALA A 291 -5.72 -27.18 21.69
C ALA A 291 -5.25 -27.61 23.09
N PRO A 292 -4.11 -27.09 23.58
CA PRO A 292 -3.64 -27.39 24.94
C PRO A 292 -4.62 -26.87 25.99
N ALA A 293 -4.62 -27.51 27.16
CA ALA A 293 -5.33 -27.00 28.32
C ALA A 293 -4.88 -25.58 28.66
N PHE A 294 -5.79 -24.73 29.16
CA PHE A 294 -5.51 -23.32 29.44
C PHE A 294 -4.22 -23.11 30.26
N PHE A 295 -4.02 -23.86 31.33
CA PHE A 295 -2.80 -23.76 32.15
C PHE A 295 -1.54 -24.29 31.44
N GLY A 296 -1.68 -25.32 30.60
CA GLY A 296 -0.58 -25.80 29.75
C GLY A 296 -0.15 -24.77 28.70
N SER A 297 -1.05 -23.88 28.30
CA SER A 297 -0.73 -22.78 27.39
C SER A 297 0.22 -21.75 28.02
N PHE A 298 0.25 -21.57 29.35
CA PHE A 298 1.19 -20.63 30.00
C PHE A 298 2.64 -21.10 29.91
N VAL A 299 2.88 -22.38 30.19
CA VAL A 299 4.24 -22.96 30.15
C VAL A 299 4.75 -22.98 28.70
N GLY A 300 3.88 -23.35 27.75
CA GLY A 300 4.20 -23.33 26.32
C GLY A 300 4.39 -21.93 25.75
N GLN A 301 3.55 -20.96 26.12
CA GLN A 301 3.68 -19.57 25.65
C GLN A 301 4.91 -18.89 26.24
N ALA A 302 5.25 -19.11 27.51
CA ALA A 302 6.47 -18.55 28.09
C ALA A 302 7.73 -19.12 27.41
N ALA A 303 7.75 -20.43 27.13
CA ALA A 303 8.84 -21.08 26.41
C ALA A 303 8.93 -20.58 24.94
N SER A 304 7.81 -20.55 24.22
CA SER A 304 7.74 -20.07 22.84
C SER A 304 8.04 -18.57 22.73
N GLN A 305 7.62 -17.77 23.71
CA GLN A 305 7.95 -16.34 23.79
C GLN A 305 9.43 -16.15 24.05
N SER A 306 10.04 -16.95 24.93
CA SER A 306 11.49 -16.94 25.15
C SER A 306 12.25 -17.32 23.88
N GLU A 307 11.80 -18.35 23.16
CA GLU A 307 12.42 -18.81 21.91
C GLU A 307 12.29 -17.78 20.78
N SER A 308 11.10 -17.20 20.59
CA SER A 308 10.88 -16.15 19.59
C SER A 308 11.63 -14.86 19.92
N LEU A 309 11.71 -14.46 21.20
CA LEU A 309 12.56 -13.34 21.63
C LEU A 309 14.03 -13.63 21.36
N LYS A 310 14.51 -14.86 21.60
CA LYS A 310 15.89 -15.25 21.26
C LYS A 310 16.15 -15.14 19.76
N ALA A 311 15.25 -15.67 18.92
CA ALA A 311 15.37 -15.58 17.47
C ALA A 311 15.31 -14.12 16.97
N GLU A 312 14.49 -13.27 17.61
CA GLU A 312 14.41 -11.85 17.29
C GLU A 312 15.71 -11.12 17.69
N ILE A 313 16.29 -11.44 18.85
CA ILE A 313 17.59 -10.92 19.28
C ILE A 313 18.68 -11.33 18.29
N GLU A 314 18.74 -12.60 17.90
CA GLU A 314 19.72 -13.10 16.94
C GLU A 314 19.63 -12.37 15.59
N LYS A 315 18.40 -12.19 15.08
CA LYS A 315 18.16 -11.43 13.85
C LYS A 315 18.52 -9.96 13.97
N LEU A 316 18.25 -9.34 15.12
CA LEU A 316 18.66 -7.95 15.40
C LEU A 316 20.19 -7.83 15.46
N GLU A 317 20.89 -8.82 16.01
CA GLU A 317 22.35 -8.86 16.00
C GLU A 317 22.92 -9.03 14.59
N GLU A 318 22.34 -9.89 13.77
CA GLU A 318 22.71 -10.04 12.35
C GLU A 318 22.51 -8.72 11.59
N ASN A 319 21.34 -8.10 11.75
CA ASN A 319 21.04 -6.79 11.13
C ASN A 319 22.02 -5.72 11.60
N ARG A 320 22.35 -5.69 12.89
CA ARG A 320 23.35 -4.76 13.44
C ARG A 320 24.73 -5.00 12.83
N LYS A 321 25.17 -6.25 12.68
CA LYS A 321 26.44 -6.60 12.03
C LYS A 321 26.45 -6.21 10.55
N ALA A 322 25.39 -6.51 9.82
CA ALA A 322 25.25 -6.14 8.42
C ALA A 322 25.27 -4.62 8.22
N LEU A 323 24.54 -3.88 9.07
CA LEU A 323 24.53 -2.41 9.04
C LEU A 323 25.90 -1.82 9.39
N ALA A 324 26.60 -2.39 10.37
CA ALA A 324 27.97 -1.97 10.71
C ALA A 324 28.95 -2.21 9.54
N ALA A 325 28.83 -3.35 8.85
CA ALA A 325 29.62 -3.65 7.66
C ALA A 325 29.31 -2.68 6.52
N ALA A 326 28.03 -2.41 6.24
CA ALA A 326 27.61 -1.45 5.22
C ALA A 326 28.12 -0.03 5.54
N THR A 327 28.06 0.39 6.80
CA THR A 327 28.57 1.70 7.25
C THR A 327 30.08 1.79 7.07
N ARG A 328 30.83 0.72 7.37
CA ARG A 328 32.28 0.66 7.18
C ARG A 328 32.64 0.75 5.69
N THR A 329 31.94 0.03 4.83
CA THR A 329 32.15 0.12 3.37
C THR A 329 31.84 1.53 2.85
N ALA A 330 30.77 2.16 3.34
CA ALA A 330 30.42 3.53 2.98
C ALA A 330 31.51 4.53 3.43
N GLN A 331 32.08 4.34 4.62
CA GLN A 331 33.22 5.15 5.11
C GLN A 331 34.46 4.94 4.24
N THR A 332 34.85 3.70 3.93
CA THR A 332 35.98 3.42 3.05
C THR A 332 35.78 4.05 1.66
N ASN A 333 34.59 3.95 1.08
CA ASN A 333 34.28 4.57 -0.21
C ASN A 333 34.40 6.10 -0.15
N ARG A 334 33.94 6.70 0.96
CA ARG A 334 34.11 8.13 1.21
C ARG A 334 35.58 8.51 1.32
N ASP A 335 36.38 7.76 2.08
CA ASP A 335 37.82 8.02 2.25
C ASP A 335 38.58 7.90 0.92
N ILE A 336 38.22 6.94 0.08
CA ILE A 336 38.77 6.78 -1.28
C ILE A 336 38.40 7.99 -2.15
N ALA A 337 37.13 8.40 -2.13
CA ALA A 337 36.67 9.56 -2.89
C ALA A 337 37.36 10.86 -2.42
N ASP A 338 37.51 11.06 -1.11
CA ASP A 338 38.24 12.19 -0.54
C ASP A 338 39.72 12.16 -0.92
N GLY A 339 40.34 10.97 -0.99
CA GLY A 339 41.70 10.79 -1.49
C GLY A 339 41.86 11.16 -2.96
N GLN A 340 40.93 10.70 -3.81
CA GLN A 340 40.89 11.06 -5.23
C GLN A 340 40.70 12.57 -5.43
N LEU A 341 39.85 13.20 -4.62
CA LEU A 341 39.62 14.63 -4.66
C LEU A 341 40.91 15.42 -4.38
N ARG A 342 41.68 15.04 -3.35
CA ARG A 342 42.95 15.69 -3.03
C ARG A 342 43.99 15.54 -4.15
N VAL A 343 44.06 14.37 -4.79
CA VAL A 343 44.95 14.15 -5.93
C VAL A 343 44.53 15.04 -7.10
N LEU A 344 43.23 15.12 -7.39
CA LEU A 344 42.70 15.97 -8.45
C LEU A 344 42.95 17.46 -8.18
N GLU A 345 42.73 17.93 -6.94
CA GLU A 345 43.04 19.30 -6.53
C GLU A 345 44.51 19.64 -6.72
N LYS A 346 45.42 18.73 -6.35
CA LYS A 346 46.85 18.92 -6.58
C LYS A 346 47.15 19.01 -8.09
N ARG A 347 46.53 18.16 -8.90
CA ARG A 347 46.72 18.16 -10.36
C ARG A 347 46.19 19.44 -11.02
N VAL A 348 45.04 19.94 -10.57
CA VAL A 348 44.50 21.23 -11.03
C VAL A 348 45.47 22.36 -10.70
N ARG A 349 46.05 22.35 -9.49
CA ARG A 349 47.03 23.36 -9.07
C ARG A 349 48.31 23.31 -9.91
N GLU A 350 48.84 22.11 -10.17
CA GLU A 350 49.98 21.89 -11.08
C GLU A 350 49.69 22.43 -12.49
N LEU A 351 48.52 22.11 -13.05
CA LEU A 351 48.11 22.59 -14.37
C LEU A 351 47.94 24.11 -14.42
N GLN A 352 47.44 24.73 -13.35
CA GLN A 352 47.32 26.19 -13.25
C GLN A 352 48.70 26.87 -13.23
N ASP A 353 49.67 26.30 -12.50
CA ASP A 353 51.03 26.83 -12.46
C ASP A 353 51.74 26.65 -13.81
N GLU A 354 51.56 25.51 -14.47
CA GLU A 354 52.07 25.26 -15.82
C GLU A 354 51.46 26.24 -16.84
N TYR A 355 50.15 26.47 -16.79
CA TYR A 355 49.47 27.45 -17.62
C TYR A 355 50.02 28.87 -17.41
N ARG A 356 50.28 29.26 -16.15
CA ARG A 356 50.87 30.56 -15.82
C ARG A 356 52.28 30.71 -16.37
N LEU A 357 53.10 29.65 -16.31
CA LEU A 357 54.44 29.64 -16.88
C LEU A 357 54.41 29.73 -18.41
N LEU A 358 53.49 29.02 -19.06
CA LEU A 358 53.28 29.09 -20.51
C LEU A 358 52.85 30.49 -20.95
N GLN A 359 51.95 31.15 -20.20
CA GLN A 359 51.58 32.54 -20.48
C GLN A 359 52.79 33.48 -20.38
N LYS A 360 53.60 33.37 -19.33
CA LYS A 360 54.84 34.16 -19.21
C LYS A 360 55.81 33.90 -20.36
N LYS A 361 56.00 32.63 -20.76
CA LYS A 361 56.84 32.28 -21.92
C LYS A 361 56.30 32.86 -23.22
N LYS A 362 54.97 32.86 -23.40
CA LYS A 362 54.33 33.48 -24.56
C LYS A 362 54.58 34.99 -24.56
N GLU A 363 54.34 35.66 -23.44
CA GLU A 363 54.59 37.11 -23.29
C GLU A 363 56.06 37.47 -23.55
N GLN A 364 57.00 36.67 -23.06
CA GLN A 364 58.42 36.88 -23.29
C GLN A 364 58.78 36.66 -24.77
N THR A 365 58.30 35.59 -25.39
CA THR A 365 58.49 35.36 -26.84
C THR A 365 57.90 36.50 -27.67
N ASP A 366 56.70 36.99 -27.31
CA ASP A 366 56.05 38.12 -27.98
C ASP A 366 56.85 39.43 -27.80
N TYR A 367 57.47 39.63 -26.63
CA TYR A 367 58.39 40.75 -26.37
C TYR A 367 59.67 40.63 -27.22
N ASP A 368 60.30 39.47 -27.23
CA ASP A 368 61.53 39.20 -28.00
C ASP A 368 61.29 39.34 -29.51
N LEU A 369 60.13 38.88 -30.00
CA LEU A 369 59.70 39.08 -31.39
C LEU A 369 59.51 40.57 -31.72
N LYS A 370 58.92 41.35 -30.81
CA LYS A 370 58.80 42.81 -30.97
C LYS A 370 60.15 43.50 -30.98
N GLU A 371 61.08 43.12 -30.10
CA GLU A 371 62.45 43.66 -30.11
C GLU A 371 63.19 43.29 -31.39
N ALA A 372 63.06 42.04 -31.87
CA ALA A 372 63.64 41.63 -33.14
C ALA A 372 63.02 42.41 -34.33
N GLU A 373 61.71 42.67 -34.33
CA GLU A 373 61.07 43.54 -35.33
C GLU A 373 61.56 44.99 -35.24
N ILE A 374 61.77 45.53 -34.04
CA ILE A 374 62.32 46.86 -33.81
C ILE A 374 63.79 46.93 -34.29
N GLN A 375 64.61 45.91 -34.01
CA GLN A 375 65.99 45.84 -34.50
C GLN A 375 66.05 45.67 -36.03
N LYS A 376 65.13 44.91 -36.61
CA LYS A 376 64.99 44.75 -38.06
C LYS A 376 64.51 46.04 -38.74
N LYS A 377 63.71 46.86 -38.04
CA LYS A 377 63.32 48.22 -38.48
C LYS A 377 64.41 49.28 -38.23
N ALA A 378 65.27 49.10 -37.23
CA ALA A 378 66.37 50.02 -36.91
C ALA A 378 67.62 49.81 -37.78
N ALA A 379 67.76 48.67 -38.45
CA ALA A 379 68.87 48.37 -39.36
C ALA A 379 68.74 48.98 -40.77
N ILE A 380 67.69 49.76 -41.04
CA ILE A 380 67.54 50.50 -42.31
C ILE A 380 66.87 51.85 -42.04
N GLU A 381 67.62 52.95 -42.20
CA GLU A 381 67.08 54.28 -42.52
C GLU A 381 68.16 55.13 -43.23
N PRO A 382 67.82 56.17 -44.03
CA PRO A 382 66.49 56.59 -44.51
C PRO A 382 66.38 57.05 -45.99
N ALA A 383 65.12 57.13 -46.45
CA ALA A 383 64.54 57.95 -47.54
C ALA A 383 64.85 57.59 -49.03
N PRO A 384 63.89 57.80 -49.98
CA PRO A 384 62.82 58.80 -49.96
C PRO A 384 61.37 58.33 -50.26
N LEU A 385 60.44 59.22 -49.89
CA LEU A 385 59.01 59.34 -50.25
C LEU A 385 58.79 59.56 -51.77
N PRO A 386 57.55 59.67 -52.28
CA PRO A 386 56.37 58.83 -52.15
C PRO A 386 55.79 58.46 -53.54
N SER A 387 54.95 57.44 -53.64
CA SER A 387 54.04 57.30 -54.79
C SER A 387 52.69 56.74 -54.38
N ALA A 388 51.69 57.62 -54.42
CA ALA A 388 50.29 57.26 -54.38
C ALA A 388 49.88 56.57 -55.68
N VAL A 389 49.52 55.29 -55.66
CA VAL A 389 48.79 54.66 -56.78
C VAL A 389 47.75 53.65 -56.27
N ARG A 390 46.50 54.13 -56.28
CA ARG A 390 45.27 53.52 -56.81
C ARG A 390 44.82 52.12 -56.33
N LYS A 391 43.60 52.15 -55.75
CA LYS A 391 42.56 51.10 -55.70
C LYS A 391 42.65 50.04 -56.80
N PRO A 392 42.49 48.75 -56.46
CA PRO A 392 41.93 47.77 -57.38
C PRO A 392 40.40 47.84 -57.37
N ALA A 393 39.87 47.97 -58.58
CA ALA A 393 38.49 47.79 -58.99
C ALA A 393 38.07 46.29 -58.92
N PRO A 394 36.80 45.95 -59.20
CA PRO A 394 36.21 44.63 -58.95
C PRO A 394 36.68 43.51 -59.90
N ALA A 395 36.60 42.29 -59.36
CA ALA A 395 36.28 40.99 -59.97
C ALA A 395 36.79 40.65 -61.39
N ALA A 396 37.68 39.65 -61.47
CA ALA A 396 37.72 38.71 -62.59
C ALA A 396 36.80 37.51 -62.24
N PRO A 397 36.00 36.98 -63.18
CA PRO A 397 34.98 35.97 -62.88
C PRO A 397 35.60 34.66 -62.38
N ALA A 398 35.04 34.17 -61.27
CA ALA A 398 35.45 32.91 -60.66
C ALA A 398 35.03 31.74 -61.56
N VAL A 399 36.01 30.92 -61.96
CA VAL A 399 35.76 29.63 -62.62
C VAL A 399 35.24 28.65 -61.57
N TRP A 400 34.09 28.03 -61.86
CA TRP A 400 33.38 27.06 -61.02
C TRP A 400 33.01 25.82 -61.85
N PRO A 401 32.84 24.64 -61.24
CA PRO A 401 33.09 24.32 -59.82
C PRO A 401 34.59 24.21 -59.49
N ARG A 402 34.95 24.42 -58.22
CA ARG A 402 36.33 24.23 -57.69
C ARG A 402 36.40 22.96 -56.85
N GLU A 403 37.58 22.36 -56.71
CA GLU A 403 37.80 21.23 -55.80
C GLU A 403 38.69 21.66 -54.62
N HIS A 404 38.35 21.23 -53.39
CA HIS A 404 39.11 21.50 -52.17
C HIS A 404 39.33 20.21 -51.38
N VAL A 405 40.56 19.94 -50.96
CA VAL A 405 40.89 18.78 -50.10
C VAL A 405 40.74 19.20 -48.64
N VAL A 406 39.86 18.52 -47.90
CA VAL A 406 39.53 18.84 -46.51
C VAL A 406 40.73 18.54 -45.60
N VAL A 407 41.16 19.54 -44.82
CA VAL A 407 42.22 19.39 -43.81
C VAL A 407 41.61 19.48 -42.41
N ALA A 408 42.27 18.90 -41.41
CA ALA A 408 41.81 18.94 -40.02
C ALA A 408 41.50 20.38 -39.55
N GLY A 409 40.26 20.60 -39.10
CA GLY A 409 39.74 21.92 -38.70
C GLY A 409 38.90 22.65 -39.76
N ASP A 410 38.82 22.14 -40.99
CA ASP A 410 37.90 22.68 -42.00
C ASP A 410 36.44 22.40 -41.61
N THR A 411 35.61 23.43 -41.69
CA THR A 411 34.16 23.34 -41.53
C THR A 411 33.49 23.91 -42.78
N LEU A 412 32.26 23.50 -43.08
CA LEU A 412 31.54 24.02 -44.24
C LEU A 412 31.36 25.55 -44.17
N ARG A 413 31.21 26.12 -42.97
CA ARG A 413 31.14 27.57 -42.74
C ARG A 413 32.47 28.27 -42.97
N SER A 414 33.60 27.69 -42.55
CA SER A 414 34.91 28.28 -42.82
C SER A 414 35.24 28.22 -44.30
N LEU A 415 34.92 27.13 -45.00
CA LEU A 415 35.08 27.01 -46.45
C LEU A 415 34.18 27.99 -47.21
N SER A 416 32.92 28.15 -46.81
CA SER A 416 32.01 29.15 -47.39
C SER A 416 32.54 30.57 -47.25
N LYS A 417 33.06 30.92 -46.06
CA LYS A 417 33.73 32.21 -45.83
C LYS A 417 34.97 32.38 -46.71
N THR A 418 35.76 31.34 -46.92
CA THR A 418 36.97 31.43 -47.75
C THR A 418 36.66 31.58 -49.23
N TYR A 419 35.70 30.82 -49.76
CA TYR A 419 35.42 30.77 -51.20
C TYR A 419 34.34 31.74 -51.68
N TYR A 420 33.32 31.99 -50.87
CA TYR A 420 32.21 32.91 -51.21
C TYR A 420 32.29 34.25 -50.49
N ASN A 421 33.24 34.42 -49.55
CA ASN A 421 33.32 35.56 -48.64
C ASN A 421 32.08 35.77 -47.75
N ASP A 422 31.23 34.73 -47.63
CA ASP A 422 30.04 34.70 -46.80
C ASP A 422 29.92 33.34 -46.08
N PRO A 423 29.97 33.28 -44.73
CA PRO A 423 29.87 32.04 -43.98
C PRO A 423 28.45 31.42 -43.98
N GLU A 424 27.41 32.14 -44.39
CA GLU A 424 26.01 31.66 -44.38
C GLU A 424 25.70 30.72 -45.56
N LEU A 425 26.48 30.79 -46.65
CA LEU A 425 26.28 29.99 -47.87
C LEU A 425 26.82 28.54 -47.79
N TRP A 426 27.14 28.07 -46.57
CA TRP A 426 27.68 26.73 -46.33
C TRP A 426 26.74 25.60 -46.76
N GLU A 427 25.43 25.85 -46.76
CA GLU A 427 24.41 24.88 -47.18
C GLU A 427 24.60 24.46 -48.64
N GLN A 428 25.09 25.34 -49.51
CA GLN A 428 25.30 25.01 -50.92
C GLN A 428 26.47 24.03 -51.12
N ILE A 429 27.53 24.20 -50.32
CA ILE A 429 28.66 23.26 -50.28
C ILE A 429 28.21 21.92 -49.69
N TYR A 430 27.32 21.95 -48.70
CA TYR A 430 26.70 20.73 -48.14
C TYR A 430 25.89 19.96 -49.19
N GLU A 431 25.04 20.64 -49.94
CA GLU A 431 24.18 20.00 -50.95
C GLU A 431 24.96 19.35 -52.10
N ALA A 432 26.02 20.00 -52.57
CA ALA A 432 26.86 19.46 -53.64
C ALA A 432 27.69 18.23 -53.21
N ASN A 433 27.87 18.01 -51.90
CA ASN A 433 28.76 16.97 -51.36
C ASN A 433 28.10 16.08 -50.30
N ARG A 434 26.77 15.91 -50.33
CA ARG A 434 26.00 15.16 -49.30
C ARG A 434 26.54 13.75 -49.00
N THR A 435 27.14 13.08 -49.99
CA THR A 435 27.71 11.73 -49.85
C THR A 435 29.09 11.70 -49.17
N ARG A 436 29.75 12.86 -49.01
CA ARG A 436 31.09 13.02 -48.42
C ARG A 436 31.07 13.76 -47.08
N ILE A 437 29.88 13.97 -46.50
CA ILE A 437 29.68 14.71 -45.25
C ILE A 437 28.91 13.81 -44.29
N GLU A 438 29.51 13.50 -43.15
CA GLU A 438 28.91 12.68 -42.10
C GLU A 438 28.56 13.55 -40.90
N ARG A 439 27.31 13.45 -40.42
CA ARG A 439 26.79 14.20 -39.25
C ARG A 439 27.04 15.72 -39.33
N GLY A 440 27.07 16.28 -40.54
CA GLY A 440 27.23 17.73 -40.78
C GLY A 440 28.69 18.22 -40.80
N LEU A 441 29.68 17.33 -40.70
CA LEU A 441 31.11 17.66 -40.80
C LEU A 441 31.75 16.98 -42.01
N PRO A 442 32.62 17.68 -42.77
CA PRO A 442 33.34 17.08 -43.87
C PRO A 442 34.43 16.14 -43.35
N GLN A 443 34.62 14.99 -44.01
CA GLN A 443 35.66 14.02 -43.63
C GLN A 443 37.06 14.53 -44.05
N GLU A 444 38.01 14.48 -43.12
CA GLU A 444 39.40 14.89 -43.37
C GLU A 444 40.02 14.04 -44.50
N GLY A 445 40.70 14.69 -45.45
CA GLY A 445 41.28 14.08 -46.63
C GLY A 445 40.33 13.89 -47.83
N ALA A 446 39.03 14.12 -47.67
CA ALA A 446 38.08 14.05 -48.78
C ALA A 446 38.18 15.28 -49.69
N VAL A 447 37.95 15.09 -51.00
CA VAL A 447 37.86 16.20 -51.96
C VAL A 447 36.40 16.68 -52.00
N LEU A 448 36.14 17.95 -51.68
CA LEU A 448 34.83 18.58 -51.80
C LEU A 448 34.76 19.43 -53.07
N LEU A 449 33.64 19.31 -53.77
CA LEU A 449 33.29 20.11 -54.92
C LEU A 449 32.59 21.40 -54.46
N ILE A 450 33.19 22.56 -54.70
CA ILE A 450 32.65 23.86 -54.36
C ILE A 450 31.93 24.40 -55.60
N PRO A 451 30.59 24.41 -55.62
CA PRO A 451 29.80 24.89 -56.76
C PRO A 451 29.88 26.42 -56.88
N GLU A 452 29.43 26.96 -58.02
CA GLU A 452 29.17 28.40 -58.13
C GLU A 452 28.10 28.80 -57.10
N PRO A 453 28.30 29.89 -56.32
CA PRO A 453 27.32 30.31 -55.34
C PRO A 453 26.04 30.76 -56.06
N LYS A 454 24.94 30.03 -55.84
CA LYS A 454 23.60 30.45 -56.26
C LYS A 454 23.27 31.74 -55.50
N LYS A 455 23.05 32.83 -56.24
CA LYS A 455 22.68 34.14 -55.68
C LYS A 455 21.37 34.12 -54.93
#